data_AF-A9A084-F1
#
_entry.id   AF-A9A084-F1
#
_cell.length_a   1.000
_cell.length_b   1.000
_cell.length_c   1.000
_cell.angle_alpha   90.00
_cell.angle_beta   90.00
_cell.angle_gamma   90.00
#
_symmetry.space_group_name_H-M   'P 1'
#
loop_
_entity.id
_entity.type
_entity.pdbx_description
1 polymer ?
#
loop_
_entity_poly.entity_id
_entity_poly.type
_entity_poly.pdbx_seq_one_letter_code
_entity_poly.pdbx_strand_id
1 'polypeptide(L)'
;MNRRGRATALLQVATGIGILLFWAAFFTIGLAPQNPPECYFAYEHAFPFPDSVLAVGLVVAGCLLLAGKAGGRSLSLVCAGGLIFLGLLDFSFNLQNGIYAASPVELVTNGLINAWCVGFGGFMALTLGRSG
;
A
#
# COMPACT_ATOMS: atom_id res chain seq x y z
N MET A 1 8.00 -22.63 -7.72
CA MET A 1 7.06 -21.50 -7.88
C MET A 1 6.97 -21.10 -9.35
N ASN A 2 5.76 -20.86 -9.88
CA ASN A 2 5.58 -20.45 -11.29
C ASN A 2 5.93 -18.95 -11.49
N ARG A 3 6.04 -18.49 -12.75
CA ARG A 3 6.41 -17.09 -13.08
C ARG A 3 5.50 -16.06 -12.39
N ARG A 4 4.19 -16.34 -12.31
CA ARG A 4 3.19 -15.45 -11.67
C ARG A 4 3.40 -15.34 -10.17
N GLY A 5 3.66 -16.45 -9.47
CA GLY A 5 3.97 -16.44 -8.04
C GLY A 5 5.26 -15.68 -7.74
N ARG A 6 6.29 -15.84 -8.57
CA ARG A 6 7.55 -15.09 -8.43
C ARG A 6 7.33 -13.59 -8.64
N ALA A 7 6.56 -13.20 -9.66
CA ALA A 7 6.21 -11.80 -9.88
C ALA A 7 5.43 -11.21 -8.70
N THR A 8 4.44 -11.93 -8.18
CA THR A 8 3.64 -11.50 -7.02
C THR A 8 4.52 -11.29 -5.78
N ALA A 9 5.45 -12.21 -5.51
CA ALA A 9 6.36 -12.10 -4.39
C ALA A 9 7.30 -10.89 -4.50
N LEU A 10 7.85 -10.65 -5.70
CA LEU A 10 8.70 -9.48 -5.96
C LEU A 10 7.93 -8.17 -5.84
N LEU A 11 6.68 -8.13 -6.34
CA LEU A 11 5.81 -6.96 -6.22
C LEU A 11 5.44 -6.66 -4.76
N GLN A 12 5.26 -7.68 -3.91
CA GLN A 12 5.06 -7.49 -2.47
C GLN A 12 6.28 -6.83 -1.82
N VAL A 13 7.48 -7.35 -2.09
CA VAL A 13 8.73 -6.74 -1.58
C VAL A 13 8.89 -5.31 -2.07
N ALA A 14 8.69 -5.08 -3.37
CA ALA A 14 8.80 -3.75 -3.95
C ALA A 14 7.77 -2.76 -3.36
N THR A 15 6.52 -3.20 -3.16
CA THR A 15 5.47 -2.38 -2.55
C THR A 15 5.78 -2.05 -1.09
N GLY A 16 6.22 -3.03 -0.30
CA GLY A 16 6.61 -2.78 1.10
C GLY A 16 7.78 -1.82 1.22
N ILE A 17 8.82 -1.98 0.39
CA ILE A 17 9.93 -1.01 0.33
C ILE A 17 9.43 0.37 -0.12
N GLY A 18 8.54 0.42 -1.13
CA GLY A 18 7.95 1.66 -1.62
C GLY A 18 7.20 2.45 -0.54
N ILE A 19 6.42 1.78 0.31
CA ILE A 19 5.72 2.40 1.44
C ILE A 19 6.72 3.02 2.44
N LEU A 20 7.79 2.31 2.78
CA LEU A 20 8.82 2.84 3.68
C LEU A 20 9.53 4.05 3.08
N LEU A 21 9.83 4.01 1.77
CA LEU A 21 10.45 5.13 1.05
C LEU A 21 9.49 6.33 0.95
N PHE A 22 8.19 6.11 0.76
CA PHE A 22 7.18 7.17 0.77
C PHE A 22 7.21 7.91 2.10
N TRP A 23 7.17 7.21 3.23
CA TRP A 23 7.23 7.85 4.55
C TRP A 23 8.56 8.56 4.79
N ALA A 24 9.68 7.97 4.38
CA ALA A 24 10.98 8.64 4.45
C ALA A 24 10.97 9.97 3.66
N ALA A 25 10.42 9.98 2.45
CA ALA A 25 10.29 11.17 1.62
C ALA A 25 9.30 12.19 2.23
N PHE A 26 8.18 11.75 2.79
CA PHE A 26 7.20 12.60 3.45
C PHE A 26 7.86 13.43 4.58
N PHE A 27 8.64 12.78 5.45
CA PHE A 27 9.29 13.43 6.58
C PHE A 27 10.55 14.24 6.23
N THR A 28 11.19 13.99 5.09
CA THR A 28 12.47 14.64 4.74
C THR A 28 12.36 15.70 3.63
N ILE A 29 11.48 15.47 2.66
CA ILE A 29 11.33 16.32 1.46
C ILE A 29 10.05 17.17 1.55
N GLY A 30 9.09 16.79 2.40
CA GLY A 30 7.83 17.51 2.59
C GLY A 30 6.88 17.28 1.42
N LEU A 31 6.31 16.08 1.35
CA LEU A 31 5.35 15.69 0.30
C LEU A 31 3.92 16.22 0.54
N ALA A 32 3.71 17.05 1.56
CA ALA A 32 2.40 17.59 1.86
C ALA A 32 1.92 18.57 0.76
N PRO A 33 0.61 18.63 0.48
CA PRO A 33 0.03 19.63 -0.41
C PRO A 33 0.36 21.05 0.05
N GLN A 34 0.40 22.01 -0.88
CA GLN A 34 0.70 23.41 -0.55
C GLN A 34 -0.33 24.05 0.41
N ASN A 35 -1.60 23.67 0.29
CA ASN A 35 -2.70 24.15 1.13
C ASN A 35 -3.46 22.95 1.70
N PRO A 36 -2.90 22.26 2.71
CA PRO A 36 -3.53 21.07 3.25
C PRO A 36 -4.76 21.45 4.10
N PRO A 37 -5.83 20.64 4.12
CA PRO A 37 -6.94 20.83 5.05
C PRO A 37 -6.47 20.72 6.51
N GLU A 38 -7.19 21.33 7.44
CA GLU A 38 -6.78 21.43 8.85
C GLU A 38 -6.53 20.05 9.50
N CYS A 39 -7.30 19.03 9.11
CA CYS A 39 -7.16 17.67 9.61
C CYS A 39 -6.05 16.85 8.91
N TYR A 40 -5.42 17.36 7.85
CA TYR A 40 -4.48 16.62 6.99
C TYR A 40 -3.35 15.99 7.78
N PHE A 41 -2.60 16.79 8.54
CA PHE A 41 -1.46 16.28 9.29
C PHE A 41 -1.87 15.37 10.45
N ALA A 42 -3.03 15.62 11.07
CA ALA A 42 -3.54 14.73 12.12
C ALA A 42 -3.91 13.35 11.54
N TYR A 43 -4.49 13.34 10.33
CA TYR A 43 -4.76 12.13 9.57
C TYR A 43 -3.46 11.43 9.17
N GLU A 44 -2.58 12.09 8.40
CA GLU A 44 -1.34 11.50 7.88
C GLU A 44 -0.41 10.96 8.99
N HIS A 45 -0.25 11.67 10.11
CA HIS A 45 0.60 11.17 11.21
C HIS A 45 0.07 9.92 11.91
N ALA A 46 -1.18 9.49 11.65
CA ALA A 46 -1.71 8.23 12.15
C ALA A 46 -1.19 7.00 11.36
N PHE A 47 -0.66 7.20 10.15
CA PHE A 47 -0.31 6.14 9.20
C PHE A 47 1.12 5.56 9.31
N PRO A 48 2.19 6.29 9.72
CA PRO A 48 3.56 5.78 9.69
C PRO A 48 3.73 4.43 10.40
N PHE A 49 3.07 4.25 11.55
CA PHE A 49 3.13 3.01 12.30
C PHE A 49 2.38 1.84 11.61
N PRO A 50 1.06 1.93 11.34
CA PRO A 50 0.34 0.83 10.67
C PRO A 50 0.92 0.53 9.28
N ASP A 51 1.34 1.54 8.53
CA ASP A 51 1.96 1.35 7.20
C ASP A 51 3.29 0.64 7.30
N SER A 52 4.12 0.96 8.31
CA SER A 52 5.38 0.24 8.54
C SER A 52 5.14 -1.23 8.86
N VAL A 53 4.11 -1.55 9.66
CA VAL A 53 3.72 -2.93 9.96
C VAL A 53 3.28 -3.66 8.69
N LEU A 54 2.44 -3.03 7.87
CA LEU A 54 1.99 -3.57 6.59
C LEU A 54 3.16 -3.78 5.62
N ALA A 55 4.07 -2.80 5.52
CA ALA A 55 5.25 -2.83 4.68
C ALA A 55 6.19 -3.97 5.05
N VAL A 56 6.50 -4.13 6.35
CA VAL A 56 7.30 -5.26 6.85
C VAL A 56 6.57 -6.58 6.56
N GLY A 57 5.26 -6.64 6.77
CA GLY A 57 4.44 -7.79 6.43
C GLY A 57 4.56 -8.20 4.96
N LEU A 58 4.46 -7.24 4.03
CA LEU A 58 4.61 -7.46 2.59
C LEU A 58 6.01 -7.96 2.21
N VAL A 59 7.06 -7.36 2.77
CA VAL A 59 8.45 -7.80 2.54
C VAL A 59 8.66 -9.23 3.05
N VAL A 60 8.21 -9.53 4.27
CA VAL A 60 8.32 -10.87 4.86
C VAL A 60 7.50 -11.87 4.05
N ALA A 61 6.26 -11.55 3.67
CA ALA A 61 5.40 -12.41 2.86
C ALA A 61 6.04 -12.74 1.50
N GLY A 62 6.56 -11.73 0.80
CA GLY A 62 7.26 -11.91 -0.46
C GLY A 62 8.52 -12.79 -0.31
N CYS A 63 9.35 -12.54 0.70
CA CYS A 63 10.52 -13.36 1.01
C CYS A 63 10.16 -14.82 1.32
N LEU A 64 9.10 -15.06 2.10
CA LEU A 64 8.61 -16.40 2.41
C LEU A 64 8.08 -17.12 1.16
N LEU A 65 7.37 -16.43 0.27
CA LEU A 65 6.92 -16.98 -1.01
C LEU A 65 8.09 -17.33 -1.94
N LEU A 66 9.11 -16.46 -2.04
CA LEU A 66 10.35 -16.75 -2.78
C LEU A 66 11.07 -17.97 -2.22
N ALA A 67 11.06 -18.14 -0.89
CA ALA A 67 11.62 -19.30 -0.21
C ALA A 67 10.73 -20.56 -0.25
N GLY A 68 9.55 -20.51 -0.88
CA GLY A 68 8.62 -21.64 -0.97
C GLY A 68 7.98 -22.06 0.36
N LYS A 69 7.98 -21.18 1.37
CA LYS A 69 7.44 -21.46 2.70
C LYS A 69 5.92 -21.23 2.75
N ALA A 70 5.18 -22.18 3.32
CA ALA A 70 3.71 -22.14 3.39
C ALA A 70 3.16 -20.87 4.06
N GLY A 71 3.85 -20.35 5.08
CA GLY A 71 3.45 -19.12 5.78
C GLY A 71 3.44 -17.86 4.90
N GLY A 72 4.18 -17.84 3.80
CA GLY A 72 4.21 -16.68 2.89
C GLY A 72 2.85 -16.39 2.27
N ARG A 73 2.08 -17.42 1.98
CA ARG A 73 0.74 -17.27 1.41
C ARG A 73 -0.26 -16.68 2.42
N SER A 74 -0.31 -17.24 3.63
CA SER A 74 -1.23 -16.76 4.66
C SER A 74 -0.94 -15.30 5.00
N LEU A 75 0.34 -14.95 5.16
CA LEU A 75 0.73 -13.56 5.43
C LEU A 75 0.42 -12.64 4.24
N SER A 76 0.62 -13.10 2.99
CA SER A 76 0.22 -12.33 1.80
C SER A 76 -1.28 -11.99 1.81
N LEU A 77 -2.15 -12.91 2.23
CA LEU A 77 -3.59 -12.67 2.31
C LEU A 77 -3.96 -11.66 3.41
N VAL A 78 -3.26 -11.69 4.54
CA VAL A 78 -3.42 -10.65 5.59
C VAL A 78 -3.00 -9.29 5.06
N CYS A 79 -1.83 -9.19 4.41
CA CYS A 79 -1.36 -7.96 3.78
C CYS A 79 -2.26 -7.50 2.64
N ALA A 80 -2.90 -8.41 1.89
CA ALA A 80 -3.87 -8.08 0.85
C ALA A 80 -5.06 -7.30 1.44
N GLY A 81 -5.61 -7.78 2.57
CA GLY A 81 -6.67 -7.08 3.28
C GLY A 81 -6.23 -5.71 3.79
N GLY A 82 -5.01 -5.62 4.33
CA GLY A 82 -4.42 -4.36 4.77
C GLY A 82 -4.26 -3.34 3.65
N LEU A 83 -3.73 -3.74 2.49
CA LEU A 83 -3.59 -2.87 1.31
C LEU A 83 -4.93 -2.38 0.78
N ILE A 84 -5.93 -3.25 0.68
CA ILE A 84 -7.28 -2.87 0.23
C ILE A 84 -7.87 -1.85 1.20
N PHE A 85 -7.79 -2.11 2.50
CA PHE A 85 -8.32 -1.21 3.52
C PHE A 85 -7.60 0.15 3.49
N LEU A 86 -6.27 0.16 3.43
CA LEU A 86 -5.45 1.38 3.34
C LEU A 86 -5.85 2.22 2.11
N GLY A 87 -5.87 1.62 0.92
CA GLY A 87 -6.19 2.35 -0.31
C GLY A 87 -7.63 2.90 -0.33
N LEU A 88 -8.60 2.20 0.29
CA LEU A 88 -9.97 2.68 0.42
C LEU A 88 -10.11 3.79 1.46
N LEU A 89 -9.36 3.70 2.57
CA LEU A 89 -9.33 4.72 3.60
C LEU A 89 -8.81 6.04 3.02
N ASP A 90 -7.68 5.99 2.31
CA ASP A 90 -7.11 7.17 1.65
C ASP A 90 -7.98 7.67 0.52
N PHE A 91 -8.58 6.80 -0.29
CA PHE A 91 -9.54 7.22 -1.31
C PHE A 91 -10.70 8.00 -0.69
N SER A 92 -11.25 7.49 0.41
CA SER A 92 -12.37 8.12 1.11
C SER A 92 -11.97 9.47 1.69
N PHE A 93 -10.77 9.58 2.30
CA PHE A 93 -10.27 10.84 2.85
C PHE A 93 -10.02 11.88 1.75
N ASN A 94 -9.33 11.49 0.67
CA ASN A 94 -9.00 12.36 -0.45
C ASN A 94 -10.25 12.89 -1.16
N LEU A 95 -11.27 12.05 -1.32
CA LEU A 95 -12.55 12.44 -1.92
C LEU A 95 -13.32 13.41 -1.02
N GLN A 96 -13.44 13.11 0.28
CA GLN A 96 -14.21 13.93 1.23
C GLN A 96 -13.60 15.31 1.48
N ASN A 97 -12.26 15.41 1.45
CA ASN A 97 -11.55 16.66 1.71
C ASN A 97 -11.12 17.37 0.42
N GLY A 98 -11.59 16.92 -0.75
CA GLY A 98 -11.34 17.58 -2.03
C GLY A 98 -9.88 17.54 -2.51
N ILE A 99 -9.02 16.68 -1.96
CA ILE A 99 -7.60 16.59 -2.32
C ILE A 99 -7.44 16.21 -3.79
N TYR A 100 -8.28 15.30 -4.30
CA TYR A 100 -8.28 14.95 -5.73
C TYR A 100 -8.65 16.11 -6.66
N ALA A 101 -9.38 17.11 -6.17
CA ALA A 101 -9.75 18.29 -6.94
C ALA A 101 -8.75 19.45 -6.75
N ALA A 102 -7.81 19.34 -5.81
CA ALA A 102 -6.89 20.42 -5.46
C ALA A 102 -5.89 20.72 -6.58
N SER A 103 -5.35 19.70 -7.25
CA SER A 103 -4.53 19.86 -8.45
C SER A 103 -4.44 18.58 -9.29
N PRO A 104 -4.06 18.66 -10.58
CA PRO A 104 -3.81 17.46 -11.39
C PRO A 104 -2.71 16.56 -10.81
N VAL A 105 -1.72 17.13 -10.12
CA VAL A 105 -0.63 16.37 -9.48
C VAL A 105 -1.16 15.55 -8.31
N GLU A 106 -2.01 16.14 -7.48
CA GLU A 106 -2.66 15.45 -6.35
C GLU A 106 -3.59 14.34 -6.84
N LEU A 107 -4.37 14.60 -7.89
CA LEU A 107 -5.25 13.62 -8.51
C LEU A 107 -4.47 12.40 -9.00
N VAL A 108 -3.39 12.63 -9.76
CA VAL A 108 -2.61 11.56 -10.36
C VAL A 108 -1.83 10.80 -9.29
N THR A 109 -1.16 11.48 -8.37
CA THR A 109 -0.28 10.83 -7.38
C THR A 109 -1.11 10.00 -6.40
N ASN A 110 -2.06 10.62 -5.70
CA ASN A 110 -2.92 9.91 -4.74
C ASN A 110 -3.83 8.90 -5.45
N GLY A 111 -4.30 9.22 -6.66
CA GLY A 111 -5.15 8.33 -7.44
C GLY A 111 -4.42 7.04 -7.83
N LEU A 112 -3.17 7.14 -8.29
CA LEU A 112 -2.36 5.98 -8.65
C LEU A 112 -1.98 5.14 -7.42
N ILE A 113 -1.62 5.77 -6.29
CA ILE A 113 -1.30 5.05 -5.06
C ILE A 113 -2.53 4.28 -4.56
N ASN A 114 -3.69 4.93 -4.48
CA ASN A 114 -4.91 4.30 -3.97
C ASN A 114 -5.38 3.17 -4.90
N ALA A 115 -5.32 3.40 -6.22
CA ALA A 115 -5.60 2.37 -7.21
C ALA A 115 -4.61 1.20 -7.13
N TRP A 116 -3.33 1.45 -6.88
CA TRP A 116 -2.32 0.40 -6.67
C TRP A 116 -2.63 -0.42 -5.42
N CYS A 117 -2.86 0.22 -4.27
CA CYS A 117 -3.17 -0.46 -3.01
C CYS A 117 -4.40 -1.37 -3.15
N VAL A 118 -5.51 -0.85 -3.69
CA VAL A 118 -6.74 -1.63 -3.90
C VAL A 118 -6.55 -2.70 -4.97
N GLY A 119 -5.97 -2.34 -6.12
CA GLY A 119 -5.81 -3.24 -7.25
C GLY A 119 -4.84 -4.39 -6.96
N PHE A 120 -3.69 -4.10 -6.37
CA PHE A 120 -2.69 -5.11 -6.03
C PHE A 120 -3.15 -5.97 -4.85
N GLY A 121 -3.75 -5.37 -3.81
CA GLY A 121 -4.36 -6.13 -2.72
C GLY A 121 -5.46 -7.07 -3.23
N GLY A 122 -6.36 -6.58 -4.09
CA GLY A 122 -7.40 -7.39 -4.73
C GLY A 122 -6.83 -8.52 -5.60
N PHE A 123 -5.79 -8.23 -6.39
CA PHE A 123 -5.08 -9.24 -7.17
C PHE A 123 -4.48 -10.34 -6.28
N MET A 124 -3.82 -9.97 -5.18
CA MET A 124 -3.27 -10.92 -4.21
C MET A 124 -4.37 -11.79 -3.59
N ALA A 125 -5.47 -11.17 -3.14
CA ALA A 125 -6.60 -11.86 -2.55
C ALA A 125 -7.23 -12.89 -3.52
N LEU A 126 -7.41 -12.52 -4.79
CA LEU A 126 -8.02 -13.40 -5.79
C LEU A 126 -7.09 -14.53 -6.25
N THR A 127 -5.80 -14.24 -6.44
CA THR A 127 -4.85 -15.23 -6.96
C THR A 127 -4.38 -16.20 -5.88
N LEU A 128 -4.13 -15.70 -4.67
CA LEU A 128 -3.68 -16.50 -3.53
C LEU A 128 -4.85 -17.01 -2.69
N GLY A 129 -6.08 -16.52 -2.85
CA GLY A 129 -7.25 -17.07 -2.17
C GLY A 129 -7.74 -18.39 -2.76
N ARG A 130 -7.62 -18.55 -4.08
CA ARG A 130 -8.22 -19.67 -4.83
C ARG A 130 -7.43 -20.98 -4.84
N SER A 131 -6.17 -20.97 -4.42
CA SER A 131 -5.31 -22.17 -4.53
C SER A 131 -5.34 -23.07 -3.28
N GLY A 132 -6.40 -22.96 -2.46
CA GLY A 132 -6.55 -23.64 -1.16
C GLY A 132 -7.17 -25.02 -1.34
#